data_AF-A0A7S0W3E9-F1
#
_entry.id   AF-A0A7S0W3E9-F1
#
_cell.length_a   1.000
_cell.length_b   1.000
_cell.length_c   1.000
_cell.angle_alpha   90.00
_cell.angle_beta   90.00
_cell.angle_gamma   90.00
#
_symmetry.space_group_name_H-M   'P 1'
#
loop_
_entity.id
_entity.type
_entity.pdbx_description
1 polymer ?
#
loop_
_entity_poly.entity_id
_entity_poly.type
_entity_poly.pdbx_seq_one_letter_code
_entity_poly.pdbx_strand_id
1 'polypeptide(L)'
;AGSKTALEKLAADAAAKPAKKKPLSPRSKKREAEEKKLREKQEEAARLEREKIEKEKEELRKHEEKRLAFLESLKEAALQKRMADEQVRAEREIVRGKENEKKRLARYDKEMESSWNAKAKLHYAALRGDADTADRLLAQDTAESFNPNKTDPNLQWRGDGTGAMHMAAVKGQTEMMDKLLGAGAKVDLADYEGRTPLLAAAERGQCGSIELLLQRGADVNAPDRRGRTPLHCAVVNGRVAAVRLLLSRGASPHAVCGVEGHTLIHLAVQRDAKSPSDPPLDMLFVLLGGGGFELGPGG
;
A
#
# COMPACT_ATOMS: atom_id res chain seq x y z
N ALA A 1 17.60 60.27 -14.08
CA ALA A 1 17.10 60.97 -15.28
C ALA A 1 17.77 62.35 -15.49
N GLY A 2 19.09 62.50 -15.27
CA GLY A 2 19.74 63.85 -15.29
C GLY A 2 21.01 64.01 -16.15
N SER A 3 21.62 62.94 -16.67
CA SER A 3 22.92 63.04 -17.37
C SER A 3 22.86 62.88 -18.89
N LYS A 4 21.73 62.44 -19.45
CA LYS A 4 21.56 62.26 -20.91
C LYS A 4 21.28 63.56 -21.68
N THR A 5 20.74 64.58 -21.01
CA THR A 5 20.27 65.82 -21.65
C THR A 5 21.34 66.89 -21.88
N ALA A 6 22.52 66.78 -21.24
CA ALA A 6 23.61 67.74 -21.42
C ALA A 6 24.54 67.38 -22.61
N LEU A 7 24.74 66.09 -22.88
CA LEU A 7 25.59 65.62 -23.99
C LEU A 7 24.88 65.71 -25.35
N GLU A 8 23.55 65.60 -25.39
CA GLU A 8 22.78 65.80 -26.64
C GLU A 8 22.69 67.29 -27.04
N LYS A 9 22.77 68.24 -26.09
CA LYS A 9 22.74 69.68 -26.41
C LYS A 9 24.08 70.21 -26.94
N LEU A 10 25.21 69.62 -26.54
CA LEU A 10 26.53 69.97 -27.09
C LEU A 10 26.78 69.40 -28.49
N ALA A 11 26.05 68.37 -28.89
CA ALA A 11 26.13 67.80 -30.23
C ALA A 11 25.34 68.62 -31.29
N ALA A 12 24.38 69.45 -30.86
CA ALA A 12 23.50 70.21 -31.76
C ALA A 12 24.09 71.55 -32.24
N ASP A 13 24.97 72.19 -31.46
CA ASP A 13 25.57 73.51 -31.81
C ASP A 13 26.79 73.44 -32.75
N ALA A 14 27.24 72.23 -33.11
CA ALA A 14 28.35 72.04 -34.06
C ALA A 14 27.89 71.90 -35.53
N ALA A 15 26.58 71.96 -35.79
CA ALA A 15 26.04 71.83 -37.13
C ALA A 15 25.76 73.21 -37.78
N ALA A 16 26.46 73.45 -38.89
CA ALA A 16 26.14 74.41 -39.96
C ALA A 16 26.66 75.86 -39.86
N LYS A 17 27.89 76.05 -40.37
CA LYS A 17 28.15 77.10 -41.38
C LYS A 17 28.92 76.48 -42.55
N PRO A 18 28.44 76.58 -43.81
CA PRO A 18 29.15 76.03 -44.96
C PRO A 18 30.28 76.98 -45.34
N ALA A 19 31.50 76.69 -44.89
CA ALA A 19 32.70 77.36 -45.39
C ALA A 19 32.91 76.96 -46.86
N LYS A 20 32.79 77.94 -47.77
CA LYS A 20 33.10 77.79 -49.20
C LYS A 20 34.54 77.28 -49.35
N LYS A 21 34.69 75.98 -49.63
CA LYS A 21 35.99 75.35 -49.92
C LYS A 21 36.54 75.94 -51.23
N LYS A 22 37.62 76.72 -51.15
CA LYS A 22 38.43 77.10 -52.33
C LYS A 22 38.89 75.81 -53.06
N PRO A 23 39.01 75.81 -54.40
CA PRO A 23 39.47 74.63 -55.12
C PRO A 23 40.90 74.31 -54.70
N LEU A 24 41.04 73.21 -53.96
CA LEU A 24 42.31 72.65 -53.50
C LEU A 24 43.21 72.35 -54.71
N SER A 25 44.51 72.65 -54.57
CA SER A 25 45.50 72.44 -55.62
C SER A 25 45.59 70.94 -56.01
N PRO A 26 46.01 70.59 -57.23
CA PRO A 26 46.08 69.19 -57.68
C PRO A 26 46.94 68.30 -56.77
N ARG A 27 47.94 68.87 -56.09
CA ARG A 27 48.82 68.18 -55.12
C ARG A 27 48.13 67.90 -53.78
N SER A 28 47.24 68.78 -53.29
CA SER A 28 46.55 68.57 -52.02
C SER A 28 45.38 67.59 -52.14
N LYS A 29 44.67 67.58 -53.28
CA LYS A 29 43.65 66.55 -53.57
C LYS A 29 44.23 65.14 -53.68
N LYS A 30 45.46 65.01 -54.18
CA LYS A 30 46.16 63.72 -54.28
C LYS A 30 46.58 63.18 -52.90
N ARG A 31 47.06 64.07 -52.01
CA ARG A 31 47.37 63.72 -50.60
C ARG A 31 46.13 63.35 -49.79
N GLU A 32 45.02 64.09 -49.91
CA GLU A 32 43.76 63.72 -49.24
C GLU A 32 43.22 62.36 -49.72
N ALA A 33 43.34 62.07 -51.02
CA ALA A 33 42.94 60.76 -51.56
C ALA A 33 43.84 59.62 -51.07
N GLU A 34 45.14 59.86 -50.88
CA GLU A 34 46.08 58.89 -50.30
C GLU A 34 45.83 58.66 -48.80
N GLU A 35 45.56 59.71 -48.01
CA GLU A 35 45.16 59.58 -46.60
C GLU A 35 43.83 58.87 -46.44
N LYS A 36 42.85 59.14 -47.32
CA LYS A 36 41.57 58.44 -47.29
C LYS A 36 41.75 56.94 -47.59
N LYS A 37 42.57 56.60 -48.58
CA LYS A 37 42.93 55.19 -48.87
C LYS A 37 43.68 54.52 -47.71
N LEU A 38 44.54 55.26 -47.02
CA LEU A 38 45.25 54.74 -45.85
C LEU A 38 44.29 54.48 -44.68
N ARG A 39 43.34 55.38 -44.44
CA ARG A 39 42.30 55.21 -43.41
C ARG A 39 41.34 54.06 -43.74
N GLU A 40 40.91 53.94 -44.99
CA GLU A 40 40.10 52.79 -45.44
C GLU A 40 40.86 51.47 -45.24
N LYS A 41 42.16 51.41 -45.55
CA LYS A 41 43.00 50.24 -45.25
C LYS A 41 43.14 49.96 -43.75
N GLN A 42 43.26 50.98 -42.92
CA GLN A 42 43.34 50.84 -41.46
C GLN A 42 42.00 50.37 -40.86
N GLU A 43 40.88 50.88 -41.35
CA GLU A 43 39.54 50.45 -40.95
C GLU A 43 39.25 49.01 -41.39
N GLU A 44 39.66 48.63 -42.61
CA GLU A 44 39.52 47.27 -43.12
C GLU A 44 40.40 46.28 -42.32
N ALA A 45 41.64 46.65 -41.99
CA ALA A 45 42.50 45.88 -41.11
C ALA A 45 41.91 45.72 -39.70
N ALA A 46 41.38 46.80 -39.11
CA ALA A 46 40.72 46.75 -37.80
C ALA A 46 39.43 45.92 -37.82
N ARG A 47 38.69 45.93 -38.94
CA ARG A 47 37.49 45.10 -39.12
C ARG A 47 37.84 43.62 -39.16
N LEU A 48 38.88 43.26 -39.90
CA LEU A 48 39.35 41.88 -40.01
C LEU A 48 39.91 41.35 -38.68
N GLU A 49 40.57 42.21 -37.90
CA GLU A 49 41.07 41.87 -36.57
C GLU A 49 39.91 41.68 -35.56
N ARG A 50 38.88 42.53 -35.61
CA ARG A 50 37.66 42.35 -34.80
C ARG A 50 36.93 41.05 -35.13
N GLU A 51 36.84 40.69 -36.41
CA GLU A 51 36.21 39.43 -36.84
C GLU A 51 36.98 38.20 -36.35
N LYS A 52 38.32 38.25 -36.32
CA LYS A 52 39.15 37.18 -35.72
C LYS A 52 38.90 37.05 -34.22
N ILE A 53 38.89 38.17 -33.50
CA ILE A 53 38.63 38.20 -32.06
C ILE A 53 37.21 37.68 -31.75
N GLU A 54 36.23 37.99 -32.60
CA GLU A 54 34.86 37.51 -32.44
C GLU A 54 34.78 35.99 -32.62
N LYS A 55 35.43 35.43 -33.65
CA LYS A 55 35.50 33.97 -33.87
C LYS A 55 36.18 33.25 -32.71
N GLU A 56 37.32 33.75 -32.23
CA GLU A 56 38.01 33.18 -31.06
C GLU A 56 37.14 33.23 -29.80
N LYS A 57 36.41 34.33 -29.57
CA LYS A 57 35.45 34.45 -28.45
C LYS A 57 34.29 33.47 -28.57
N GLU A 58 33.80 33.23 -29.77
CA GLU A 58 32.72 32.27 -30.01
C GLU A 58 33.19 30.83 -29.77
N GLU A 59 34.41 30.48 -30.17
CA GLU A 59 35.01 29.19 -29.86
C GLU A 59 35.24 28.99 -28.36
N LEU A 60 35.72 30.03 -27.67
CA LEU A 60 35.86 30.05 -26.21
C LEU A 60 34.51 29.84 -25.52
N ARG A 61 33.45 30.52 -25.96
CA ARG A 61 32.08 30.32 -25.43
C ARG A 61 31.61 28.88 -25.61
N LYS A 62 31.79 28.31 -26.81
CA LYS A 62 31.44 26.90 -27.08
C LYS A 62 32.22 25.93 -26.20
N HIS A 63 33.50 26.21 -25.95
CA HIS A 63 34.32 25.40 -25.05
C HIS A 63 33.86 25.52 -23.58
N GLU A 64 33.50 26.73 -23.14
CA GLU A 64 32.96 26.97 -21.79
C GLU A 64 31.60 26.29 -21.58
N GLU A 65 30.69 26.35 -22.56
CA GLU A 65 29.41 25.66 -22.52
C GLU A 65 29.59 24.13 -22.42
N LYS A 66 30.49 23.55 -23.22
CA LYS A 66 30.83 22.12 -23.12
C LYS A 66 31.40 21.76 -21.75
N ARG A 67 32.24 22.62 -21.18
CA ARG A 67 32.83 22.41 -19.84
C ARG A 67 31.75 22.49 -18.75
N LEU A 68 30.80 23.41 -18.86
CA LEU A 68 29.68 23.53 -17.93
C LEU A 68 28.75 22.31 -18.02
N ALA A 69 28.39 21.87 -19.24
CA ALA A 69 27.59 20.67 -19.44
C ALA A 69 28.26 19.41 -18.87
N PHE A 70 29.58 19.29 -19.02
CA PHE A 70 30.34 18.19 -18.42
C PHE A 70 30.34 18.23 -16.88
N LEU A 71 30.43 19.43 -16.28
CA LEU A 71 30.35 19.58 -14.83
C LEU A 71 28.94 19.30 -14.30
N GLU A 72 27.90 19.66 -15.04
CA GLU A 72 26.51 19.31 -14.70
C GLU A 72 26.29 17.80 -14.76
N SER A 73 26.75 17.11 -15.82
CA SER A 73 26.64 15.65 -15.90
C SER A 73 27.37 14.94 -14.77
N LEU A 74 28.54 15.47 -14.33
CA LEU A 74 29.26 14.95 -13.17
C LEU A 74 28.50 15.15 -11.86
N LYS A 75 27.85 16.31 -11.68
CA LYS A 75 27.01 16.58 -10.50
C LYS A 75 25.80 15.66 -10.46
N GLU A 76 25.13 15.46 -11.59
CA GLU A 76 23.99 14.54 -11.71
C GLU A 76 24.39 13.10 -11.41
N ALA A 77 25.52 12.63 -11.94
CA ALA A 77 26.05 11.30 -11.63
C ALA A 77 26.39 11.14 -10.14
N ALA A 78 26.96 12.18 -9.50
CA ALA A 78 27.24 12.15 -8.07
C ALA A 78 25.96 12.13 -7.22
N LEU A 79 24.92 12.88 -7.64
CA LEU A 79 23.62 12.88 -6.97
C LEU A 79 22.94 11.51 -7.09
N GLN A 80 22.94 10.91 -8.29
CA GLN A 80 22.39 9.57 -8.51
C GLN A 80 23.07 8.52 -7.65
N LYS A 81 24.41 8.58 -7.54
CA LYS A 81 25.17 7.67 -6.67
C LYS A 81 24.80 7.83 -5.21
N ARG A 82 24.65 9.08 -4.73
CA ARG A 82 24.26 9.36 -3.34
C ARG A 82 22.85 8.84 -3.02
N MET A 83 21.90 9.05 -3.94
CA MET A 83 20.54 8.55 -3.79
C MET A 83 20.51 7.02 -3.74
N ALA A 84 21.30 6.34 -4.59
CA ALA A 84 21.43 4.88 -4.56
C ALA A 84 22.05 4.37 -3.25
N ASP A 85 23.10 5.02 -2.74
CA ASP A 85 23.72 4.65 -1.47
C ASP A 85 22.76 4.85 -0.28
N GLU A 86 21.94 5.90 -0.29
CA GLU A 86 20.91 6.16 0.72
C GLU A 86 19.77 5.13 0.65
N GLN A 87 19.33 4.73 -0.54
CA GLN A 87 18.36 3.65 -0.73
C GLN A 87 18.87 2.32 -0.16
N VAL A 88 20.10 1.93 -0.51
CA VAL A 88 20.71 0.70 0.00
C VAL A 88 20.87 0.74 1.52
N ARG A 89 21.18 1.91 2.11
CA ARG A 89 21.21 2.07 3.57
C ARG A 89 19.83 1.89 4.19
N ALA A 90 18.80 2.53 3.66
CA ALA A 90 17.43 2.42 4.16
C ALA A 90 16.93 0.97 4.11
N GLU A 91 17.17 0.26 3.00
CA GLU A 91 16.81 -1.15 2.87
C GLU A 91 17.54 -2.04 3.89
N ARG A 92 18.84 -1.82 4.12
CA ARG A 92 19.60 -2.54 5.15
C ARG A 92 19.04 -2.31 6.54
N GLU A 93 18.60 -1.09 6.85
CA GLU A 93 17.98 -0.80 8.15
C GLU A 93 16.61 -1.47 8.31
N ILE A 94 15.81 -1.53 7.26
CA ILE A 94 14.54 -2.26 7.25
C ILE A 94 14.79 -3.76 7.46
N VAL A 95 15.74 -4.35 6.75
CA VAL A 95 16.10 -5.77 6.91
C VAL A 95 16.60 -6.04 8.33
N ARG A 96 17.50 -5.20 8.86
CA ARG A 96 17.98 -5.29 10.25
C ARG A 96 16.83 -5.14 11.25
N GLY A 97 15.88 -4.25 10.99
CA GLY A 97 14.68 -4.06 11.80
C GLY A 97 13.81 -5.32 11.84
N LYS A 98 13.49 -5.88 10.67
CA LYS A 98 12.75 -7.14 10.53
C LYS A 98 13.47 -8.31 11.21
N GLU A 99 14.80 -8.38 11.11
CA GLU A 99 15.58 -9.45 11.74
C GLU A 99 15.63 -9.30 13.26
N ASN A 100 15.74 -8.08 13.79
CA ASN A 100 15.67 -7.80 15.22
C ASN A 100 14.27 -8.09 15.76
N GLU A 101 13.22 -7.76 15.03
CA GLU A 101 11.84 -8.10 15.37
C GLU A 101 11.66 -9.62 15.40
N LYS A 102 12.14 -10.34 14.38
CA LYS A 102 12.16 -11.81 14.37
C LYS A 102 12.90 -12.39 15.58
N LYS A 103 14.04 -11.83 15.96
CA LYS A 103 14.81 -12.25 17.16
C LYS A 103 14.06 -11.94 18.46
N ARG A 104 13.35 -10.80 18.55
CA ARG A 104 12.51 -10.46 19.70
C ARG A 104 11.33 -11.41 19.84
N LEU A 105 10.64 -11.70 18.72
CA LEU A 105 9.57 -12.69 18.66
C LEU A 105 10.07 -14.08 19.04
N ALA A 106 11.24 -14.50 18.53
CA ALA A 106 11.83 -15.79 18.89
C ALA A 106 12.23 -15.87 20.37
N ARG A 107 12.73 -14.78 20.97
CA ARG A 107 13.01 -14.71 22.41
C ARG A 107 11.70 -14.78 23.21
N TYR A 108 10.67 -14.05 22.79
CA TYR A 108 9.35 -14.10 23.41
C TYR A 108 8.71 -15.48 23.31
N ASP A 109 8.81 -16.13 22.14
CA ASP A 109 8.36 -17.51 21.92
C ASP A 109 9.10 -18.48 22.85
N LYS A 110 10.42 -18.34 22.99
CA LYS A 110 11.24 -19.19 23.87
C LYS A 110 10.94 -18.96 25.36
N GLU A 111 10.72 -17.72 25.78
CA GLU A 111 10.33 -17.36 27.15
C GLU A 111 8.88 -17.82 27.46
N MET A 112 7.99 -17.78 26.47
CA MET A 112 6.62 -18.27 26.58
C MET A 112 6.55 -19.81 26.57
N GLU A 113 7.37 -20.52 25.79
CA GLU A 113 7.41 -21.98 25.72
C GLU A 113 7.77 -22.65 27.06
N SER A 114 8.59 -21.99 27.88
CA SER A 114 8.98 -22.45 29.22
C SER A 114 7.88 -22.25 30.27
N SER A 115 6.90 -21.38 30.04
CA SER A 115 5.85 -21.04 31.00
C SER A 115 4.47 -21.59 30.64
N TRP A 116 4.24 -21.96 29.37
CA TRP A 116 2.92 -22.40 28.91
C TRP A 116 2.63 -23.85 29.31
N ASN A 117 1.54 -24.05 30.05
CA ASN A 117 0.89 -25.35 30.21
C ASN A 117 0.56 -25.93 28.82
N ALA A 118 0.64 -27.26 28.65
CA ALA A 118 0.34 -27.94 27.38
C ALA A 118 -0.98 -27.45 26.72
N LYS A 119 -1.99 -27.16 27.55
CA LYS A 119 -3.23 -26.46 27.23
C LYS A 119 -3.05 -25.22 26.33
N ALA A 120 -2.14 -24.34 26.70
CA ALA A 120 -1.95 -23.08 26.01
C ALA A 120 -1.20 -23.30 24.69
N LYS A 121 -0.25 -24.25 24.65
CA LYS A 121 0.53 -24.58 23.45
C LYS A 121 -0.36 -24.99 22.28
N LEU A 122 -1.42 -25.78 22.52
CA LEU A 122 -2.37 -26.15 21.46
C LEU A 122 -3.14 -24.94 20.90
N HIS A 123 -3.57 -24.01 21.75
CA HIS A 123 -4.26 -22.79 21.31
C HIS A 123 -3.34 -21.89 20.47
N TYR A 124 -2.06 -21.80 20.86
CA TYR A 124 -1.07 -21.05 20.11
C TYR A 124 -0.72 -21.69 18.77
N ALA A 125 -0.53 -23.01 18.75
CA ALA A 125 -0.34 -23.78 17.53
C ALA A 125 -1.51 -23.55 16.56
N ALA A 126 -2.75 -23.61 17.07
CA ALA A 126 -3.96 -23.34 16.29
C ALA A 126 -4.01 -21.91 15.75
N LEU A 127 -3.55 -20.92 16.52
CA LEU A 127 -3.48 -19.52 16.10
C LEU A 127 -2.43 -19.30 14.99
N ARG A 128 -1.28 -20.00 15.06
CA ARG A 128 -0.21 -19.90 14.06
C ARG A 128 -0.46 -20.77 12.82
N GLY A 129 -1.35 -21.76 12.91
CA GLY A 129 -1.52 -22.77 11.87
C GLY A 129 -0.40 -23.81 11.86
N ASP A 130 0.30 -23.99 12.98
CA ASP A 130 1.36 -25.00 13.09
C ASP A 130 0.73 -26.37 13.36
N ALA A 131 0.28 -26.97 12.26
CA ALA A 131 -0.38 -28.25 12.21
C ALA A 131 0.49 -29.38 12.79
N ASP A 132 1.81 -29.32 12.63
CA ASP A 132 2.73 -30.41 13.04
C ASP A 132 3.06 -30.35 14.53
N THR A 133 3.15 -29.14 15.11
CA THR A 133 3.21 -29.02 16.58
C THR A 133 1.91 -29.50 17.21
N ALA A 134 0.76 -29.18 16.64
CA ALA A 134 -0.53 -29.64 17.15
C ALA A 134 -0.66 -31.15 17.11
N ASP A 135 -0.30 -31.81 16.00
CA ASP A 135 -0.29 -33.27 15.92
C ASP A 135 0.63 -33.90 16.96
N ARG A 136 1.84 -33.35 17.14
CA ARG A 136 2.76 -33.85 18.16
C ARG A 136 2.19 -33.70 19.56
N LEU A 137 1.53 -32.58 19.87
CA LEU A 137 0.89 -32.34 21.17
C LEU A 137 -0.29 -33.30 21.40
N LEU A 138 -1.09 -33.57 20.36
CA LEU A 138 -2.24 -34.47 20.43
C LEU A 138 -1.82 -35.95 20.46
N ALA A 139 -0.72 -36.32 19.78
CA ALA A 139 -0.18 -37.68 19.72
C ALA A 139 0.59 -38.08 20.98
N GLN A 140 1.18 -37.12 21.72
CA GLN A 140 1.88 -37.38 22.99
C GLN A 140 0.96 -37.92 24.09
N ASP A 141 -0.37 -37.78 23.95
CA ASP A 141 -1.37 -38.10 24.96
C ASP A 141 -2.16 -39.40 24.69
N THR A 142 -1.79 -40.21 23.68
CA THR A 142 -2.45 -41.49 23.35
C THR A 142 -1.93 -42.70 24.14
N ALA A 143 -0.94 -42.53 25.02
CA ALA A 143 -0.37 -43.63 25.81
C ALA A 143 -0.89 -43.64 27.26
N GLU A 144 -1.88 -44.50 27.53
CA GLU A 144 -2.29 -45.23 28.76
C GLU A 144 -1.85 -44.76 30.18
N SER A 145 -1.51 -43.50 30.39
CA SER A 145 -1.20 -42.94 31.71
C SER A 145 -2.12 -41.76 32.00
N PHE A 146 -2.64 -41.70 33.24
CA PHE A 146 -3.40 -40.57 33.72
C PHE A 146 -2.48 -39.33 33.76
N ASN A 147 -2.46 -38.57 32.67
CA ASN A 147 -1.70 -37.34 32.58
C ASN A 147 -2.58 -36.16 33.04
N PRO A 148 -2.30 -35.51 34.18
CA PRO A 148 -3.06 -34.34 34.64
C PRO A 148 -2.90 -33.12 33.71
N ASN A 149 -2.00 -33.17 32.73
CA ASN A 149 -1.78 -32.16 31.70
C ASN A 149 -2.29 -32.59 30.31
N LYS A 150 -3.16 -33.59 30.21
CA LYS A 150 -3.72 -34.08 28.95
C LYS A 150 -4.23 -32.91 28.08
N THR A 151 -3.78 -32.88 26.83
CA THR A 151 -4.14 -31.87 25.85
C THR A 151 -5.51 -32.19 25.27
N ASP A 152 -6.58 -31.79 25.96
CA ASP A 152 -7.93 -31.96 25.44
C ASP A 152 -8.17 -30.99 24.27
N PRO A 153 -8.52 -31.46 23.05
CA PRO A 153 -8.77 -30.60 21.90
C PRO A 153 -10.01 -29.72 22.05
N ASN A 154 -10.89 -30.09 23.00
CA ASN A 154 -12.12 -29.38 23.36
C ASN A 154 -11.93 -28.36 24.49
N LEU A 155 -10.71 -28.19 24.95
CA LEU A 155 -10.43 -27.35 26.09
C LEU A 155 -10.60 -25.89 25.72
N GLN A 156 -11.40 -25.18 26.51
CA GLN A 156 -11.67 -23.77 26.32
C GLN A 156 -10.63 -22.91 27.04
N TRP A 157 -10.25 -21.80 26.40
CA TRP A 157 -9.40 -20.76 27.00
C TRP A 157 -10.11 -20.13 28.19
N ARG A 158 -9.39 -19.90 29.30
CA ARG A 158 -10.03 -19.46 30.56
C ARG A 158 -10.63 -18.06 30.49
N GLY A 159 -10.17 -17.20 29.59
CA GLY A 159 -10.62 -15.81 29.49
C GLY A 159 -12.00 -15.65 28.84
N ASP A 160 -12.21 -16.27 27.70
CA ASP A 160 -13.35 -16.05 26.79
C ASP A 160 -14.07 -17.35 26.40
N GLY A 161 -13.57 -18.50 26.84
CA GLY A 161 -14.15 -19.80 26.50
C GLY A 161 -13.77 -20.28 25.11
N THR A 162 -12.84 -19.59 24.43
CA THR A 162 -12.47 -19.88 23.05
C THR A 162 -11.66 -21.16 22.97
N GLY A 163 -12.08 -22.12 22.15
CA GLY A 163 -11.34 -23.36 21.92
C GLY A 163 -10.26 -23.19 20.83
N ALA A 164 -9.35 -24.17 20.73
CA ALA A 164 -8.36 -24.21 19.65
C ALA A 164 -9.03 -24.18 18.26
N MET A 165 -10.19 -24.83 18.13
CA MET A 165 -11.00 -24.86 16.91
C MET A 165 -11.43 -23.46 16.44
N HIS A 166 -11.85 -22.58 17.35
CA HIS A 166 -12.22 -21.20 17.03
C HIS A 166 -11.03 -20.40 16.51
N MET A 167 -9.86 -20.53 17.14
CA MET A 167 -8.66 -19.80 16.73
C MET A 167 -8.23 -20.21 15.30
N ALA A 168 -8.26 -21.50 15.00
CA ALA A 168 -7.99 -22.02 13.67
C ALA A 168 -9.03 -21.52 12.65
N ALA A 169 -10.32 -21.53 13.01
CA ALA A 169 -11.42 -21.08 12.17
C ALA A 169 -11.37 -19.57 11.85
N VAL A 170 -11.00 -18.73 12.82
CA VAL A 170 -10.80 -17.27 12.63
C VAL A 170 -9.67 -17.00 11.62
N LYS A 171 -8.62 -17.82 11.66
CA LYS A 171 -7.42 -17.65 10.83
C LYS A 171 -7.51 -18.32 9.46
N GLY A 172 -8.49 -19.20 9.23
CA GLY A 172 -8.61 -19.90 7.96
C GLY A 172 -7.74 -21.16 7.84
N GLN A 173 -7.25 -21.71 8.96
CA GLN A 173 -6.23 -22.77 8.97
C GLN A 173 -6.84 -24.17 8.80
N THR A 174 -7.27 -24.52 7.58
CA THR A 174 -8.01 -25.76 7.30
C THR A 174 -7.27 -27.04 7.69
N GLU A 175 -5.97 -27.13 7.44
CA GLU A 175 -5.16 -28.31 7.80
C GLU A 175 -5.11 -28.55 9.31
N MET A 176 -4.94 -27.47 10.08
CA MET A 176 -5.00 -27.50 11.53
C MET A 176 -6.39 -27.93 12.02
N MET A 177 -7.45 -27.44 11.35
CA MET A 177 -8.82 -27.80 11.67
C MET A 177 -9.08 -29.30 11.46
N ASP A 178 -8.56 -29.86 10.37
CA ASP A 178 -8.67 -31.29 10.10
C ASP A 178 -8.01 -32.15 11.16
N LYS A 179 -6.80 -31.78 11.59
CA LYS A 179 -6.06 -32.46 12.66
C LYS A 179 -6.79 -32.41 14.00
N LEU A 180 -7.30 -31.24 14.37
CA LEU A 180 -8.10 -31.08 15.60
C LEU A 180 -9.34 -31.98 15.58
N LEU A 181 -10.05 -32.04 14.45
CA LEU A 181 -11.24 -32.88 14.30
C LEU A 181 -10.90 -34.36 14.31
N GLY A 182 -9.78 -34.75 13.68
CA GLY A 182 -9.25 -36.13 13.75
C GLY A 182 -8.89 -36.56 15.17
N ALA A 183 -8.47 -35.62 16.03
CA ALA A 183 -8.20 -35.86 17.44
C ALA A 183 -9.43 -35.81 18.35
N GLY A 184 -10.64 -35.63 17.81
CA GLY A 184 -11.89 -35.62 18.59
C GLY A 184 -12.32 -34.23 19.09
N ALA A 185 -11.89 -33.15 18.42
CA ALA A 185 -12.48 -31.84 18.65
C ALA A 185 -13.97 -31.82 18.27
N LYS A 186 -14.78 -31.16 19.09
CA LYS A 186 -16.20 -30.90 18.87
C LYS A 186 -16.32 -29.74 17.91
N VAL A 187 -16.96 -30.01 16.77
CA VAL A 187 -17.20 -29.04 15.69
C VAL A 187 -18.00 -27.83 16.19
N ASP A 188 -19.01 -28.06 17.04
CA ASP A 188 -19.92 -27.03 17.55
C ASP A 188 -19.57 -26.55 18.97
N LEU A 189 -18.31 -26.67 19.39
CA LEU A 189 -17.91 -26.17 20.70
C LEU A 189 -18.15 -24.65 20.77
N ALA A 190 -19.11 -24.21 21.57
CA ALA A 190 -19.44 -22.79 21.69
C ALA A 190 -18.59 -22.11 22.77
N ASP A 191 -18.11 -20.89 22.53
CA ASP A 191 -17.37 -20.09 23.53
C ASP A 191 -18.31 -19.53 24.62
N TYR A 192 -17.80 -18.69 25.54
CA TYR A 192 -18.64 -18.11 26.59
C TYR A 192 -19.68 -17.12 26.06
N GLU A 193 -19.59 -16.66 24.81
CA GLU A 193 -20.62 -15.86 24.15
C GLU A 193 -21.61 -16.72 23.35
N GLY A 194 -21.45 -18.04 23.38
CA GLY A 194 -22.24 -18.97 22.57
C GLY A 194 -21.82 -19.01 21.10
N ARG A 195 -20.67 -18.43 20.74
CA ARG A 195 -20.19 -18.42 19.36
C ARG A 195 -19.55 -19.76 19.04
N THR A 196 -20.03 -20.42 17.99
CA THR A 196 -19.40 -21.63 17.45
C THR A 196 -18.21 -21.27 16.55
N PRO A 197 -17.32 -22.23 16.22
CA PRO A 197 -16.22 -21.99 15.30
C PRO A 197 -16.71 -21.53 13.91
N LEU A 198 -17.91 -21.96 13.50
CA LEU A 198 -18.56 -21.54 12.27
C LEU A 198 -18.91 -20.04 12.27
N LEU A 199 -19.43 -19.52 13.39
CA LEU A 199 -19.70 -18.08 13.52
C LEU A 199 -18.40 -17.28 13.42
N ALA A 200 -17.33 -17.77 14.06
CA ALA A 200 -16.03 -17.10 14.06
C ALA A 200 -15.39 -17.08 12.66
N ALA A 201 -15.53 -18.18 11.89
CA ALA A 201 -15.12 -18.24 10.49
C ALA A 201 -15.96 -17.29 9.60
N ALA A 202 -17.28 -17.24 9.81
CA ALA A 202 -18.20 -16.39 9.06
C ALA A 202 -17.95 -14.89 9.28
N GLU A 203 -17.68 -14.48 10.51
CA GLU A 203 -17.28 -13.11 10.86
C GLU A 203 -16.03 -12.64 10.10
N ARG A 204 -15.04 -13.54 9.97
CA ARG A 204 -13.79 -13.26 9.24
C ARG A 204 -13.90 -13.48 7.73
N GLY A 205 -14.92 -14.19 7.26
CA GLY A 205 -15.13 -14.53 5.86
C GLY A 205 -14.24 -15.67 5.35
N GLN A 206 -13.80 -16.56 6.23
CA GLN A 206 -12.89 -17.66 5.90
C GLN A 206 -13.65 -18.80 5.21
N CYS A 207 -13.81 -18.69 3.89
CA CYS A 207 -14.63 -19.62 3.11
C CYS A 207 -14.18 -21.09 3.25
N GLY A 208 -12.86 -21.37 3.22
CA GLY A 208 -12.34 -22.72 3.39
C GLY A 208 -12.65 -23.33 4.77
N SER A 209 -12.59 -22.53 5.83
CA SER A 209 -12.99 -22.98 7.17
C SER A 209 -14.50 -23.24 7.27
N ILE A 210 -15.32 -22.42 6.62
CA ILE A 210 -16.78 -22.61 6.57
C ILE A 210 -17.10 -23.93 5.85
N GLU A 211 -16.50 -24.19 4.68
CA GLU A 211 -16.74 -25.43 3.95
C GLU A 211 -16.36 -26.67 4.74
N LEU A 212 -15.20 -26.65 5.38
CA LEU A 212 -14.69 -27.77 6.17
C LEU A 212 -15.58 -28.05 7.37
N LEU A 213 -15.98 -27.01 8.12
CA LEU A 213 -16.88 -27.16 9.26
C LEU A 213 -18.25 -27.73 8.83
N LEU A 214 -18.80 -27.24 7.73
CA LEU A 214 -20.08 -27.73 7.20
C LEU A 214 -19.99 -29.18 6.68
N GLN A 215 -18.88 -29.56 6.04
CA GLN A 215 -18.63 -30.96 5.65
C GLN A 215 -18.55 -31.90 6.85
N ARG A 216 -18.12 -31.37 8.01
CA ARG A 216 -17.97 -32.11 9.26
C ARG A 216 -19.22 -32.05 10.15
N GLY A 217 -20.34 -31.54 9.62
CA GLY A 217 -21.65 -31.56 10.25
C GLY A 217 -21.93 -30.39 11.18
N ALA A 218 -21.21 -29.27 11.08
CA ALA A 218 -21.51 -28.06 11.84
C ALA A 218 -22.94 -27.56 11.56
N ASP A 219 -23.63 -27.09 12.59
CA ASP A 219 -24.95 -26.47 12.41
C ASP A 219 -24.83 -25.09 11.76
N VAL A 220 -25.33 -24.99 10.52
CA VAL A 220 -25.32 -23.78 9.68
C VAL A 220 -26.10 -22.63 10.34
N ASN A 221 -27.10 -22.95 11.16
CA ASN A 221 -28.03 -21.98 11.74
C ASN A 221 -27.84 -21.80 13.25
N ALA A 222 -26.78 -22.35 13.84
CA ALA A 222 -26.49 -22.23 15.26
C ALA A 222 -26.48 -20.75 15.69
N PRO A 223 -27.35 -20.33 16.62
CA PRO A 223 -27.36 -18.97 17.12
C PRO A 223 -26.34 -18.78 18.26
N ASP A 224 -25.73 -17.61 18.35
CA ASP A 224 -25.00 -17.19 19.56
C ASP A 224 -25.97 -16.72 20.66
N ARG A 225 -25.44 -16.32 21.84
CA ARG A 225 -26.26 -15.78 22.94
C ARG A 225 -27.07 -14.53 22.58
N ARG A 226 -26.74 -13.85 21.48
CA ARG A 226 -27.47 -12.68 20.98
C ARG A 226 -28.43 -13.06 19.85
N GLY A 227 -28.63 -14.34 19.57
CA GLY A 227 -29.46 -14.83 18.47
C GLY A 227 -28.86 -14.59 17.08
N ARG A 228 -27.57 -14.26 16.98
CA ARG A 228 -26.90 -14.08 15.68
C ARG A 228 -26.51 -15.44 15.12
N THR A 229 -26.91 -15.70 13.89
CA THR A 229 -26.48 -16.88 13.12
C THR A 229 -25.20 -16.57 12.34
N PRO A 230 -24.46 -17.57 11.80
CA PRO A 230 -23.28 -17.33 10.96
C PRO A 230 -23.56 -16.37 9.80
N LEU A 231 -24.74 -16.46 9.20
CA LEU A 231 -25.16 -15.59 8.10
C LEU A 231 -25.25 -14.11 8.55
N HIS A 232 -25.79 -13.84 9.74
CA HIS A 232 -25.81 -12.49 10.31
C HIS A 232 -24.39 -11.93 10.49
N CYS A 233 -23.48 -12.75 11.03
CA CYS A 233 -22.08 -12.34 11.23
C CYS A 233 -21.37 -12.04 9.90
N ALA A 234 -21.63 -12.83 8.86
CA ALA A 234 -21.06 -12.58 7.54
C ALA A 234 -21.60 -11.28 6.91
N VAL A 235 -22.89 -11.00 7.04
CA VAL A 235 -23.55 -9.78 6.53
C VAL A 235 -23.06 -8.53 7.27
N VAL A 236 -23.08 -8.53 8.60
CA VAL A 236 -22.61 -7.40 9.41
C VAL A 236 -21.15 -7.05 9.10
N ASN A 237 -20.33 -8.05 8.76
CA ASN A 237 -18.92 -7.86 8.42
C ASN A 237 -18.65 -7.68 6.91
N GLY A 238 -19.67 -7.67 6.05
CA GLY A 238 -19.49 -7.40 4.61
C GLY A 238 -18.86 -8.55 3.83
N ARG A 239 -18.95 -9.79 4.33
CA ARG A 239 -18.26 -10.96 3.76
C ARG A 239 -19.10 -11.64 2.67
N VAL A 240 -19.25 -11.00 1.51
CA VAL A 240 -20.13 -11.46 0.41
C VAL A 240 -19.87 -12.92 -0.01
N ALA A 241 -18.60 -13.33 -0.14
CA ALA A 241 -18.25 -14.71 -0.50
C ALA A 241 -18.75 -15.73 0.54
N ALA A 242 -18.58 -15.42 1.83
CA ALA A 242 -19.07 -16.26 2.92
C ALA A 242 -20.61 -16.30 2.98
N VAL A 243 -21.29 -15.18 2.68
CA VAL A 243 -22.76 -15.13 2.58
C VAL A 243 -23.26 -16.06 1.48
N ARG A 244 -22.68 -15.97 0.27
CA ARG A 244 -23.06 -16.86 -0.85
C ARG A 244 -22.88 -18.34 -0.51
N LEU A 245 -21.78 -18.67 0.18
CA LEU A 245 -21.46 -20.02 0.59
C LEU A 245 -22.43 -20.54 1.67
N LEU A 246 -22.74 -19.73 2.68
CA LEU A 246 -23.70 -20.11 3.72
C LEU A 246 -25.11 -20.30 3.13
N LEU A 247 -25.54 -19.43 2.20
CA LEU A 247 -26.83 -19.57 1.52
C LEU A 247 -26.89 -20.84 0.66
N SER A 248 -25.83 -21.18 -0.08
CA SER A 248 -25.79 -22.40 -0.90
C SER A 248 -25.81 -23.69 -0.06
N ARG A 249 -25.47 -23.59 1.22
CA ARG A 249 -25.51 -24.69 2.19
C ARG A 249 -26.75 -24.67 3.11
N GLY A 250 -27.78 -23.90 2.75
CA GLY A 250 -29.08 -23.92 3.43
C GLY A 250 -29.17 -23.04 4.68
N ALA A 251 -28.34 -22.00 4.81
CA ALA A 251 -28.51 -21.01 5.87
C ALA A 251 -29.85 -20.28 5.71
N SER A 252 -30.59 -20.13 6.81
CA SER A 252 -31.92 -19.51 6.80
C SER A 252 -31.82 -17.98 6.66
N PRO A 253 -32.27 -17.37 5.55
CA PRO A 253 -32.17 -15.92 5.33
C PRO A 253 -33.23 -15.12 6.13
N HIS A 254 -34.22 -15.80 6.71
CA HIS A 254 -35.28 -15.20 7.52
C HIS A 254 -35.00 -15.24 9.03
N ALA A 255 -33.82 -15.72 9.44
CA ALA A 255 -33.46 -15.70 10.84
C ALA A 255 -33.42 -14.24 11.35
N VAL A 256 -33.97 -14.02 12.54
CA VAL A 256 -33.95 -12.74 13.25
C VAL A 256 -32.92 -12.79 14.37
N CYS A 257 -32.18 -11.71 14.59
CA CYS A 257 -31.20 -11.64 15.65
C CYS A 257 -31.39 -10.43 16.60
N GLY A 258 -30.90 -10.58 17.82
CA GLY A 258 -30.95 -9.56 18.86
C GLY A 258 -32.30 -9.46 19.57
N VAL A 259 -32.31 -8.65 20.63
CA VAL A 259 -33.50 -8.33 21.44
C VAL A 259 -34.56 -7.52 20.70
N GLU A 260 -34.18 -6.87 19.59
CA GLU A 260 -35.07 -6.03 18.76
C GLU A 260 -35.58 -6.76 17.50
N GLY A 261 -35.17 -8.03 17.27
CA GLY A 261 -35.69 -8.83 16.16
C GLY A 261 -35.27 -8.36 14.76
N HIS A 262 -34.02 -7.87 14.61
CA HIS A 262 -33.54 -7.39 13.32
C HIS A 262 -33.40 -8.54 12.32
N THR A 263 -34.00 -8.39 11.14
CA THR A 263 -33.75 -9.27 9.99
C THR A 263 -32.41 -8.91 9.31
N LEU A 264 -31.87 -9.84 8.53
CA LEU A 264 -30.64 -9.66 7.75
C LEU A 264 -30.62 -8.39 6.89
N ILE A 265 -31.76 -8.00 6.32
CA ILE A 265 -31.89 -6.78 5.50
C ILE A 265 -31.68 -5.52 6.35
N HIS A 266 -32.24 -5.47 7.56
CA HIS A 266 -32.06 -4.33 8.47
C HIS A 266 -30.59 -4.15 8.83
N LEU A 267 -29.85 -5.24 9.06
CA LEU A 267 -28.42 -5.19 9.38
C LEU A 267 -27.55 -4.78 8.20
N ALA A 268 -27.88 -5.23 6.99
CA ALA A 268 -27.19 -4.83 5.77
C ALA A 268 -27.29 -3.30 5.59
N VAL A 269 -28.50 -2.74 5.70
CA VAL A 269 -28.73 -1.29 5.59
C VAL A 269 -28.05 -0.51 6.73
N GLN A 270 -28.05 -1.03 7.96
CA GLN A 270 -27.42 -0.34 9.10
C GLN A 270 -25.89 -0.30 9.00
N ARG A 271 -25.26 -1.32 8.42
CA ARG A 271 -23.82 -1.33 8.12
C ARG A 271 -23.48 -0.23 7.10
N ASP A 272 -24.30 -0.10 6.07
CA ASP A 272 -24.08 0.87 4.99
C ASP A 272 -24.07 2.32 5.51
N ALA A 273 -24.88 2.62 6.52
CA ALA A 273 -24.87 3.92 7.19
C ALA A 273 -23.56 4.23 7.95
N LYS A 274 -22.76 3.21 8.30
CA LYS A 274 -21.52 3.33 9.08
C LYS A 274 -20.24 3.22 8.25
N SER A 275 -20.26 2.61 7.05
CA SER A 275 -19.08 2.46 6.19
C SER A 275 -19.44 2.58 4.70
N PRO A 276 -19.28 3.76 4.06
CA PRO A 276 -19.67 3.98 2.65
C PRO A 276 -18.68 3.43 1.60
N SER A 277 -17.84 2.44 1.95
CA SER A 277 -16.88 1.84 1.01
C SER A 277 -17.40 0.50 0.46
N ASP A 278 -17.67 0.48 -0.84
CA ASP A 278 -18.09 -0.64 -1.73
C ASP A 278 -19.60 -0.96 -1.82
N PRO A 279 -20.10 -1.41 -2.99
CA PRO A 279 -21.47 -1.14 -3.42
C PRO A 279 -22.52 -1.93 -2.63
N PRO A 280 -23.52 -1.25 -2.05
CA PRO A 280 -24.58 -1.85 -1.21
C PRO A 280 -25.46 -2.85 -1.98
N LEU A 281 -25.46 -2.72 -3.31
CA LEU A 281 -26.26 -3.55 -4.20
C LEU A 281 -25.84 -5.02 -4.15
N ASP A 282 -24.56 -5.35 -4.01
CA ASP A 282 -24.15 -6.74 -4.21
C ASP A 282 -24.56 -7.64 -3.02
N MET A 283 -24.52 -7.11 -1.79
CA MET A 283 -25.00 -7.82 -0.61
C MET A 283 -26.54 -7.88 -0.54
N LEU A 284 -27.23 -6.77 -0.84
CA LEU A 284 -28.70 -6.76 -0.92
C LEU A 284 -29.20 -7.66 -2.07
N PHE A 285 -28.54 -7.65 -3.22
CA PHE A 285 -28.86 -8.50 -4.37
C PHE A 285 -28.63 -9.97 -4.06
N VAL A 286 -27.57 -10.33 -3.32
CA VAL A 286 -27.36 -11.71 -2.87
C VAL A 286 -28.44 -12.16 -1.91
N LEU A 287 -28.88 -11.31 -0.98
CA LEU A 287 -29.93 -11.63 -0.02
C LEU A 287 -31.32 -11.69 -0.67
N LEU A 288 -31.61 -10.83 -1.67
CA LEU A 288 -32.89 -10.76 -2.38
C LEU A 288 -32.98 -11.75 -3.55
N GLY A 289 -31.87 -12.07 -4.21
CA GLY A 289 -31.80 -12.92 -5.40
C GLY A 289 -31.49 -14.40 -5.13
N GLY A 290 -31.29 -14.79 -3.85
CA GLY A 290 -31.05 -16.17 -3.43
C GLY A 290 -32.30 -16.95 -3.00
N GLY A 291 -33.45 -16.28 -2.86
CA GLY A 291 -34.75 -16.91 -2.70
C GLY A 291 -35.50 -16.85 -4.02
N GLY A 292 -35.95 -17.98 -4.54
CA GLY A 292 -36.88 -18.01 -5.66
C GLY A 292 -38.14 -17.21 -5.29
N PHE A 293 -38.20 -15.96 -5.75
CA PHE A 293 -39.47 -15.28 -5.95
C PHE A 293 -40.13 -16.00 -7.13
N GLU A 294 -40.81 -17.10 -6.85
CA GLU A 294 -42.01 -17.41 -7.63
C GLU A 294 -42.98 -16.26 -7.38
N LEU A 295 -42.88 -15.22 -8.22
CA LEU A 295 -44.06 -14.44 -8.58
C LEU A 295 -44.99 -15.43 -9.26
N GLY A 296 -45.80 -16.12 -8.45
CA GLY A 296 -47.00 -16.77 -8.94
C GLY A 296 -47.77 -15.73 -9.76
N PRO A 297 -48.25 -16.06 -10.98
CA PRO A 297 -48.99 -15.12 -11.78
C PRO A 297 -50.34 -14.90 -11.10
N GLY A 298 -50.47 -13.81 -10.34
CA GLY A 298 -51.74 -13.45 -9.74
C GLY A 298 -51.69 -12.26 -8.78
N GLY A 299 -52.14 -11.11 -9.29
CA GLY A 299 -52.82 -10.07 -8.50
C GLY A 299 -51.94 -8.99 -7.91
#